data_AF-A0A2M3ZKA7-F1
#
_entry.id   AF-A0A2M3ZKA7-F1
#
_cell.length_a   1.000
_cell.length_b   1.000
_cell.length_c   1.000
_cell.angle_alpha   90.00
_cell.angle_beta   90.00
_cell.angle_gamma   90.00
#
_symmetry.space_group_name_H-M   'P 1'
#
loop_
_entity.id
_entity.type
_entity.pdbx_description
1 polymer ?
#
loop_
_entity_poly.entity_id
_entity_poly.type
_entity_poly.pdbx_seq_one_letter_code
_entity_poly.pdbx_strand_id
1 'polypeptide(L)'
;IPGVVRAVSKNHCKEKTISWEKKTDGTVQVAQNDELTKQAVDEILRETRASQIRDEQHGPMARKRCPIQKTNKRFLNRTIISAVNHNNRERWKVKQRSKEKLTEHVRKRNDQEPSRKDQDPPITTIVID
;
A
#
# COMPACT_ATOMS: atom_id res chain seq x y z
N ILE A 1 31.65 -34.69 15.86
CA ILE A 1 30.98 -34.00 16.98
C ILE A 1 29.55 -34.52 17.04
N PRO A 2 29.22 -35.48 17.92
CA PRO A 2 27.83 -35.89 18.11
C PRO A 2 27.07 -34.78 18.85
N GLY A 3 25.87 -34.44 18.37
CA GLY A 3 24.92 -33.61 19.12
C GLY A 3 24.86 -32.12 18.75
N VAL A 4 24.60 -31.77 17.49
CA VAL A 4 24.07 -30.44 17.16
C VAL A 4 22.58 -30.58 16.86
N VAL A 5 21.75 -30.43 17.89
CA VAL A 5 20.29 -30.34 17.74
C VAL A 5 19.97 -28.96 17.17
N ARG A 6 19.61 -28.88 15.88
CA ARG A 6 19.05 -27.64 15.32
C ARG A 6 17.64 -27.46 15.87
N ALA A 7 17.42 -26.35 16.57
CA ALA A 7 16.09 -25.90 16.92
C ALA A 7 15.28 -25.64 15.62
N VAL A 8 14.17 -26.34 15.47
CA VAL A 8 13.18 -26.06 14.42
C VAL A 8 12.39 -24.82 14.86
N SER A 9 12.67 -23.68 14.22
CA SER A 9 11.86 -22.48 14.35
C SER A 9 10.44 -22.77 13.87
N LYS A 10 9.47 -22.78 14.79
CA LYS A 10 8.04 -22.84 14.47
C LYS A 10 7.66 -21.49 13.86
N ASN A 11 7.65 -21.42 12.53
CA ASN A 11 7.11 -20.25 11.84
C ASN A 11 5.60 -20.26 12.04
N HIS A 12 5.11 -19.52 13.02
CA HIS A 12 3.69 -19.22 13.11
C HIS A 12 3.33 -18.33 11.92
N CYS A 13 2.79 -18.95 10.88
CA CYS A 13 2.09 -18.24 9.81
C CYS A 13 0.93 -17.51 10.49
N LYS A 14 1.08 -16.21 10.71
CA LYS A 14 -0.04 -15.36 11.10
C LYS A 14 -0.97 -15.37 9.89
N GLU A 15 -2.06 -16.13 9.94
CA GLU A 15 -3.17 -15.95 9.01
C GLU A 15 -3.65 -14.50 9.15
N LYS A 16 -3.19 -13.63 8.25
CA LYS A 16 -3.91 -12.40 7.97
C LYS A 16 -5.14 -12.83 7.20
N THR A 17 -6.24 -13.00 7.93
CA THR A 17 -7.57 -12.84 7.37
C THR A 17 -7.59 -11.48 6.67
N ILE A 18 -7.48 -11.50 5.34
CA ILE A 18 -7.87 -10.37 4.52
C ILE A 18 -9.38 -10.30 4.68
N SER A 19 -9.83 -9.46 5.61
CA SER A 19 -11.24 -9.11 5.71
C SER A 19 -11.59 -8.35 4.43
N TRP A 20 -12.16 -9.05 3.46
CA TRP A 20 -12.94 -8.41 2.42
C TRP A 20 -14.13 -7.79 3.13
N GLU A 21 -14.02 -6.51 3.50
CA GLU A 21 -15.20 -5.74 3.86
C GLU A 21 -16.14 -5.82 2.66
N LYS A 22 -17.26 -6.51 2.86
CA LYS A 22 -18.36 -6.51 1.90
C LYS A 22 -18.91 -5.08 1.87
N LYS A 23 -18.47 -4.29 0.90
CA LYS A 23 -19.20 -3.11 0.45
C LYS A 23 -20.54 -3.62 -0.10
N THR A 24 -21.61 -3.43 0.66
CA THR A 24 -22.99 -3.74 0.28
C THR A 24 -23.69 -2.44 -0.05
N ASP A 25 -23.36 -1.86 -1.18
CA ASP A 25 -23.98 -0.61 -1.61
C ASP A 25 -23.97 -0.57 -3.13
N GLY A 26 -24.85 -1.40 -3.68
CA GLY A 26 -25.09 -1.53 -5.10
C GLY A 26 -26.14 -2.61 -5.32
N THR A 27 -27.40 -2.29 -5.08
CA THR A 27 -28.52 -3.05 -5.67
C THR A 27 -28.39 -2.91 -7.18
N VAL A 28 -27.61 -3.80 -7.80
CA VAL A 28 -27.66 -4.03 -9.23
C VAL A 28 -29.01 -4.69 -9.45
N GLN A 29 -29.97 -3.91 -9.93
CA GLN A 29 -31.24 -4.41 -10.48
C GLN A 29 -30.88 -5.25 -11.71
N VAL A 30 -30.45 -6.49 -11.48
CA VAL A 30 -30.35 -7.51 -12.50
C VAL A 30 -31.77 -7.79 -12.95
N ALA A 31 -32.10 -7.43 -14.19
CA ALA A 31 -33.38 -7.72 -14.80
C ALA A 31 -33.69 -9.22 -14.61
N GLN A 32 -34.72 -9.52 -13.83
CA GLN A 32 -35.00 -10.86 -13.29
C GLN A 32 -35.36 -11.94 -14.34
N ASN A 33 -35.26 -11.66 -15.64
CA ASN A 33 -35.68 -12.58 -16.70
C ASN A 33 -34.61 -12.82 -17.76
N ASP A 34 -33.35 -12.58 -17.44
CA ASP A 34 -32.27 -13.03 -18.32
C ASP A 34 -31.80 -14.41 -17.84
N GLU A 35 -32.31 -15.46 -18.49
CA GLU A 35 -31.98 -16.87 -18.21
C GLU A 35 -30.46 -17.08 -18.21
N LEU A 36 -29.74 -16.33 -19.06
CA LEU A 36 -28.28 -16.27 -19.08
C LEU A 36 -27.71 -15.78 -17.75
N THR A 37 -28.31 -14.75 -17.14
CA THR A 37 -27.81 -14.21 -15.88
C THR A 37 -28.06 -15.20 -14.74
N LYS A 38 -29.22 -15.86 -14.71
CA LYS A 38 -29.46 -16.93 -13.74
C LYS A 38 -28.46 -18.07 -13.91
N GLN A 39 -28.21 -18.51 -15.14
CA GLN A 39 -27.25 -19.56 -15.44
C GLN A 39 -25.81 -19.15 -15.07
N ALA A 40 -25.42 -17.89 -15.30
CA ALA A 40 -24.12 -17.36 -14.92
C ALA A 40 -23.94 -17.34 -13.39
N VAL A 41 -24.96 -16.90 -12.65
CA VAL A 41 -24.94 -16.91 -11.17
C VAL A 41 -24.85 -18.33 -10.63
N ASP A 42 -25.65 -19.26 -11.17
CA ASP A 42 -25.64 -20.67 -10.78
C ASP A 42 -24.26 -21.31 -11.02
N GLU A 43 -23.62 -21.00 -12.15
CA GLU A 43 -22.28 -21.51 -12.49
C GLU A 43 -21.18 -20.92 -11.59
N ILE A 44 -21.21 -19.62 -11.28
CA ILE A 44 -20.28 -18.98 -10.32
C ILE A 44 -20.40 -19.64 -8.94
N LEU A 45 -21.62 -19.88 -8.46
CA LEU A 45 -21.84 -20.53 -7.18
C LEU A 45 -21.36 -21.99 -7.18
N ARG A 46 -21.54 -22.69 -8.30
CA ARG A 46 -21.04 -24.06 -8.49
C ARG A 46 -19.50 -24.10 -8.46
N GLU A 47 -18.82 -23.23 -9.19
CA GLU A 47 -17.35 -23.17 -9.23
C GLU A 47 -16.76 -22.71 -7.89
N THR A 48 -17.44 -21.79 -7.19
CA THR A 48 -17.05 -21.36 -5.84
C THR A 48 -17.09 -22.52 -4.85
N ARG A 49 -18.19 -23.29 -4.81
CA ARG A 49 -18.30 -24.49 -3.97
C ARG A 49 -17.22 -25.53 -4.30
N ALA A 50 -16.98 -25.78 -5.59
CA ALA A 50 -15.93 -26.70 -6.02
C ALA A 50 -14.53 -26.20 -5.62
N SER A 51 -14.30 -24.89 -5.65
CA SER A 51 -13.04 -24.28 -5.21
C SER A 51 -12.84 -24.40 -3.70
N GLN A 52 -13.89 -24.22 -2.90
CA GLN A 52 -13.84 -24.41 -1.46
C GLN A 52 -13.48 -25.85 -1.09
N ILE A 53 -14.15 -26.84 -1.69
CA ILE A 53 -13.85 -28.27 -1.44
C ILE A 53 -12.40 -28.59 -1.82
N ARG A 54 -11.91 -28.06 -2.95
CA ARG A 54 -10.51 -28.22 -3.36
C ARG A 54 -9.54 -27.57 -2.37
N ASP A 55 -9.82 -26.35 -1.91
CA ASP A 55 -8.99 -25.64 -0.93
C ASP A 55 -9.03 -26.35 0.45
N GLU A 56 -10.14 -26.94 0.86
CA GLU A 56 -10.25 -27.75 2.08
C GLU A 56 -9.45 -29.06 1.98
N GLN A 57 -9.53 -29.74 0.83
CA GLN A 57 -8.89 -31.04 0.64
C GLN A 57 -7.39 -30.94 0.30
N HIS A 58 -6.97 -29.91 -0.42
CA HIS A 58 -5.59 -29.75 -0.92
C HIS A 58 -4.88 -28.48 -0.40
N GLY A 59 -5.56 -27.66 0.42
CA GLY A 59 -5.00 -26.46 1.02
C GLY A 59 -4.75 -25.32 0.02
N PRO A 60 -3.98 -24.29 0.40
CA PRO A 60 -3.63 -23.14 -0.45
C PRO A 60 -2.90 -23.50 -1.76
N MET A 61 -2.51 -24.76 -1.95
CA MET A 61 -1.89 -25.28 -3.17
C MET A 61 -2.91 -25.87 -4.17
N ALA A 62 -4.21 -25.85 -3.85
CA ALA A 62 -5.28 -26.42 -4.67
C ALA A 62 -5.61 -25.58 -5.92
N ARG A 63 -5.29 -24.28 -5.88
CA ARG A 63 -5.28 -23.45 -7.09
C ARG A 63 -4.18 -23.97 -8.01
N LYS A 64 -4.52 -24.21 -9.28
CA LYS A 64 -3.62 -24.79 -10.29
C LYS A 64 -2.20 -24.25 -10.07
N ARG A 65 -1.25 -25.17 -9.90
CA ARG A 65 0.16 -24.79 -9.73
C ARG A 65 0.54 -23.83 -10.86
N CYS A 66 1.30 -22.79 -10.51
CA CYS A 66 1.90 -21.94 -11.53
C CYS A 66 2.61 -22.83 -12.55
N PRO A 67 2.36 -22.67 -13.87
CA PRO A 67 3.06 -23.43 -14.90
C PRO A 67 4.59 -23.28 -14.78
N ILE A 68 5.04 -22.21 -14.13
CA ILE A 68 6.44 -21.94 -13.83
C ILE A 68 6.84 -22.66 -12.54
N GLN A 69 7.96 -23.40 -12.62
CA GLN A 69 8.57 -24.10 -11.49
C GLN A 69 8.91 -23.13 -10.34
N LYS A 70 8.99 -23.66 -9.12
CA LYS A 70 9.42 -22.88 -7.95
C LYS A 70 10.81 -22.27 -8.20
N THR A 71 10.98 -20.99 -7.90
CA THR A 71 12.26 -20.30 -8.05
C THR A 71 13.28 -20.80 -7.03
N ASN A 72 14.58 -20.72 -7.34
CA ASN A 72 15.64 -21.00 -6.38
C ASN A 72 15.54 -20.07 -5.14
N LYS A 73 15.60 -20.63 -3.93
CA LYS A 73 15.49 -19.87 -2.66
C LYS A 73 16.50 -18.72 -2.57
N ARG A 74 17.74 -18.91 -3.05
CA ARG A 74 18.77 -17.87 -3.05
C ARG A 74 18.42 -16.72 -3.98
N PHE A 75 17.95 -17.03 -5.19
CA PHE A 75 17.51 -16.02 -6.13
C PHE A 75 16.34 -15.23 -5.55
N LEU A 76 15.32 -15.92 -5.06
CA LEU A 76 14.13 -15.28 -4.47
C LEU A 76 14.50 -14.33 -3.33
N ASN A 77 15.29 -14.79 -2.36
CA ASN A 77 15.71 -13.97 -1.23
C ASN A 77 16.48 -12.73 -1.69
N ARG A 78 17.41 -12.90 -2.65
CA ARG A 78 18.24 -11.79 -3.14
C ARG A 78 17.40 -10.76 -3.91
N THR A 79 16.45 -11.23 -4.72
CA THR A 79 15.52 -10.37 -5.46
C THR A 79 14.62 -9.59 -4.51
N ILE A 80 14.03 -10.25 -3.50
CA ILE A 80 13.17 -9.58 -2.51
C ILE A 80 13.95 -8.51 -1.74
N ILE A 81 15.13 -8.87 -1.20
CA ILE A 81 15.96 -7.92 -0.44
C ILE A 81 16.36 -6.73 -1.32
N SER A 82 16.79 -6.99 -2.56
CA SER A 82 17.18 -5.94 -3.51
C SER A 82 16.02 -4.99 -3.80
N ALA A 83 14.84 -5.53 -4.11
CA ALA A 83 13.65 -4.74 -4.42
C ALA A 83 13.20 -3.89 -3.22
N VAL A 84 13.17 -4.46 -2.01
CA VAL A 84 12.81 -3.73 -0.79
C VAL A 84 13.79 -2.60 -0.50
N ASN A 85 15.09 -2.85 -0.61
CA ASN A 85 16.12 -1.85 -0.38
C ASN A 85 16.07 -0.72 -1.41
N HIS A 86 15.86 -1.06 -2.68
CA HIS A 86 15.66 -0.09 -3.74
C HIS A 86 14.45 0.82 -3.46
N ASN A 87 13.30 0.23 -3.14
CA ASN A 87 12.09 0.98 -2.82
C ASN A 87 12.29 1.93 -1.63
N ASN A 88 12.98 1.48 -0.58
CA ASN A 88 13.28 2.32 0.58
C ASN A 88 14.19 3.50 0.21
N ARG A 89 15.21 3.25 -0.64
CA ARG A 89 16.11 4.30 -1.12
C ARG A 89 15.39 5.33 -1.96
N GLU A 90 14.54 4.92 -2.90
CA GLU A 90 13.78 5.85 -3.73
C GLU A 90 12.77 6.65 -2.90
N ARG A 91 12.08 6.01 -1.94
CA ARG A 91 11.21 6.71 -0.98
C ARG A 91 11.97 7.78 -0.19
N TRP A 92 13.17 7.46 0.30
CA TRP A 92 13.99 8.42 1.05
C TRP A 92 14.42 9.60 0.18
N LYS A 93 14.87 9.35 -1.06
CA LYS A 93 15.24 10.43 -1.99
C LYS A 93 14.07 11.37 -2.29
N VAL A 94 12.87 10.84 -2.54
CA VAL A 94 11.69 11.66 -2.79
C VAL A 94 11.38 12.54 -1.58
N LYS A 95 11.45 11.96 -0.36
CA LYS A 95 11.23 12.70 0.89
C LYS A 95 12.29 13.79 1.13
N GLN A 96 13.56 13.53 0.80
CA GLN A 96 14.60 14.56 0.92
C GLN A 96 14.39 15.68 -0.10
N ARG A 97 14.14 15.35 -1.37
CA ARG A 97 13.87 16.36 -2.41
C ARG A 97 12.68 17.25 -2.06
N SER A 98 11.59 16.67 -1.53
CA SER A 98 10.42 17.47 -1.13
C SER A 98 10.74 18.36 0.07
N LYS A 99 11.51 17.87 1.04
CA LYS A 99 11.99 18.66 2.18
C LYS A 99 12.88 19.82 1.74
N GLU A 100 13.86 19.56 0.87
CA GLU A 100 14.75 20.57 0.29
C GLU A 100 13.96 21.66 -0.44
N LYS A 101 12.98 21.26 -1.28
CA LYS A 101 12.11 22.21 -1.98
C LYS A 101 11.29 23.06 -1.02
N LEU A 102 10.74 22.46 0.03
CA LEU A 102 10.01 23.21 1.05
C LEU A 102 10.91 24.24 1.74
N THR A 103 12.14 23.85 2.10
CA THR A 103 13.11 24.79 2.68
C THR A 103 13.52 25.90 1.72
N GLU A 104 13.64 25.62 0.42
CA GLU A 104 13.91 26.63 -0.62
C GLU A 104 12.78 27.66 -0.68
N HIS A 105 11.52 27.22 -0.67
CA HIS A 105 10.36 28.13 -0.69
C HIS A 105 10.22 28.96 0.59
N VAL A 106 10.61 28.42 1.75
CA VAL A 106 10.63 29.18 3.02
C VAL A 106 11.70 30.27 2.97
N ARG A 107 12.92 29.93 2.51
CA ARG A 107 14.01 30.92 2.35
C ARG A 107 13.62 32.03 1.38
N LYS A 108 13.12 31.68 0.19
CA LYS A 108 12.63 32.65 -0.79
C LYS A 108 11.54 33.57 -0.25
N ARG A 109 10.63 33.08 0.60
CA ARG A 109 9.62 33.93 1.26
C ARG A 109 10.25 34.94 2.21
N ASN A 110 11.27 34.55 2.98
CA ASN A 110 11.96 35.45 3.91
C ASN A 110 12.80 36.50 3.16
N ASP A 111 13.40 36.14 2.03
CA ASP A 111 14.21 37.06 1.22
C ASP A 111 13.35 38.07 0.43
N GLN A 112 12.05 37.80 0.27
CA GLN A 112 11.12 38.58 -0.54
C GLN A 112 10.13 39.41 0.29
N GLU A 113 10.25 39.39 1.63
CA GLU A 113 9.62 40.37 2.52
C GLU A 113 10.46 41.65 2.48
N PRO A 114 10.05 42.72 1.76
CA PRO A 114 10.68 44.02 1.95
C PRO A 114 10.43 44.44 3.39
N SER A 115 11.51 44.65 4.15
CA SER A 115 11.52 45.19 5.50
C SER A 115 10.52 46.34 5.63
N ARG A 116 9.32 46.07 6.14
CA ARG A 116 8.35 47.10 6.56
C ARG A 116 8.71 47.65 7.94
N LYS A 117 9.99 48.00 8.12
CA LYS A 117 10.46 48.77 9.27
C LYS A 117 10.85 50.14 8.71
N ASP A 118 10.29 51.19 9.30
CA ASP A 118 10.45 52.62 8.97
C ASP A 118 9.45 53.22 7.96
N GLN A 119 8.19 53.33 8.38
CA GLN A 119 7.37 54.52 8.13
C GLN A 119 6.35 54.65 9.27
N ASP A 120 6.81 55.08 10.44
CA ASP A 120 5.90 55.80 11.35
C ASP A 120 5.75 57.22 10.76
N PRO A 121 4.53 57.70 10.47
CA PRO A 121 4.36 59.05 9.92
C PRO A 121 4.85 60.08 10.95
N PRO A 122 5.49 61.18 10.53
CA PRO A 122 6.01 62.18 11.45
C PRO A 122 4.86 62.77 12.28
N ILE A 123 5.00 62.71 13.61
CA ILE A 123 4.08 63.35 14.54
C ILE A 123 4.18 64.86 14.33
N THR A 124 3.14 65.44 13.73
CA THR A 124 2.99 66.90 13.66
C THR A 124 2.53 67.41 15.02
N THR A 125 3.47 67.94 15.81
CA THR A 125 3.16 68.70 17.03
C THR A 125 2.50 70.02 16.63
N ILE A 126 1.20 70.13 16.81
CA ILE A 126 0.46 71.39 16.68
C ILE A 126 0.71 72.17 17.97
N VAL A 127 1.49 73.25 17.88
CA VAL A 127 1.59 74.26 18.94
C VAL A 127 0.31 75.10 18.85
N ILE A 128 -0.42 75.19 19.96
CA ILE A 128 -1.60 76.06 20.09
C ILE A 128 -1.16 77.23 20.99
N ASP A 129 -1.22 78.45 20.44
CA ASP A 129 -1.00 79.72 21.14
C ASP A 129 -2.14 80.06 22.10
#